data_AF-A0AAV1YYT8-F1
#
_entry.id   AF-A0AAV1YYT8-F1
#
_cell.length_a   1.000
_cell.length_b   1.000
_cell.length_c   1.000
_cell.angle_alpha   90.00
_cell.angle_beta   90.00
_cell.angle_gamma   90.00
#
_symmetry.space_group_name_H-M   'P 1'
#
loop_
_entity.id
_entity.type
_entity.pdbx_description
1 polymer ?
#
loop_
_entity_poly.entity_id
_entity_poly.type
_entity_poly.pdbx_seq_one_letter_code
_entity_poly.pdbx_strand_id
1 'polypeptide(L)'
;KNIYCFGLDDITKGSRNREDPRAHVTERNVWLNHKIMYQIMGDISKGRWDKYMPATNIIWLKYMNENILNYLQKNNPHSPPEENQMKALRLLKEWNDCILGHKSAEDLLNDVISKNNPIISAQE
;
A
#
# COMPACT_ATOMS: atom_id res chain seq x y z
N LYS A 1 -15.82 -19.06 4.18
CA LYS A 1 -14.84 -19.21 5.29
C LYS A 1 -14.07 -17.90 5.40
N ASN A 2 -14.42 -17.06 6.38
CA ASN A 2 -13.77 -15.78 6.64
C ASN A 2 -12.46 -16.02 7.38
N ILE A 3 -11.35 -16.02 6.65
CA ILE A 3 -10.01 -15.94 7.24
C ILE A 3 -9.79 -14.45 7.48
N TYR A 4 -9.88 -14.06 8.74
CA TYR A 4 -9.50 -12.74 9.22
C TYR A 4 -8.05 -12.47 8.79
N CYS A 5 -7.87 -11.63 7.77
CA CYS A 5 -6.63 -10.89 7.62
C CYS A 5 -6.53 -10.03 8.88
N PHE A 6 -5.60 -10.34 9.77
CA PHE A 6 -5.18 -9.41 10.81
C PHE A 6 -4.98 -8.05 10.13
N GLY A 7 -5.72 -7.04 10.58
CA GLY A 7 -5.69 -5.71 9.99
C GLY A 7 -4.24 -5.24 9.91
N LEU A 8 -3.67 -5.21 8.71
CA LEU A 8 -2.34 -4.63 8.46
C LEU A 8 -2.34 -3.15 8.86
N ASP A 9 -3.52 -2.52 8.86
CA ASP A 9 -3.79 -1.19 9.41
C ASP A 9 -3.53 -1.11 10.92
N ASP A 10 -3.79 -2.16 11.69
CA ASP A 10 -3.56 -2.16 13.15
C ASP A 10 -2.09 -2.36 13.52
N ILE A 11 -1.28 -2.98 12.64
CA ILE A 11 0.17 -3.11 12.84
C ILE A 11 0.84 -1.73 12.80
N THR A 12 0.32 -0.79 12.01
CA THR A 12 0.81 0.60 12.00
C THR A 12 0.47 1.37 13.29
N LYS A 13 -0.61 0.99 14.00
CA LYS A 13 -1.02 1.61 15.27
C LYS A 13 -0.22 1.11 16.47
N GLY A 14 0.33 -0.11 16.39
CA GLY A 14 1.08 -0.77 17.48
C GLY A 14 2.54 -0.33 17.61
N SER A 15 3.14 0.28 16.59
CA SER A 15 4.55 0.73 16.61
C SER A 15 4.73 2.11 17.25
N ARG A 16 4.02 2.39 18.36
CA ARG A 16 4.32 3.56 19.21
C ARG A 16 5.50 3.23 20.12
N ASN A 17 6.71 3.29 19.55
CA ASN A 17 7.88 3.51 20.40
C ASN A 17 7.73 4.90 21.02
N ARG A 18 7.76 4.92 22.36
CA ARG A 18 7.91 6.12 23.17
C ARG A 18 9.16 6.87 22.69
N GLU A 19 9.01 8.02 22.06
CA GLU A 19 9.85 9.22 22.24
C GLU A 19 9.41 10.37 21.32
N ASP A 20 9.51 11.57 21.89
CA ASP A 20 9.29 12.94 21.38
C ASP A 20 7.84 13.48 21.24
N PRO A 21 7.35 14.26 22.24
CA PRO A 21 6.08 14.99 22.19
C PRO A 21 6.08 16.23 21.26
N ARG A 22 7.19 16.56 20.59
CA ARG A 22 7.32 17.75 19.73
C ARG A 22 7.42 17.44 18.23
N ALA A 23 7.30 16.18 17.83
CA ALA A 23 7.08 15.83 16.44
C ALA A 23 5.66 16.22 16.03
N HIS A 24 5.49 17.50 15.69
CA HIS A 24 4.29 17.99 15.00
C HIS A 24 3.99 17.05 13.84
N VAL A 25 2.88 16.33 13.96
CA VAL A 25 2.34 15.37 13.00
C VAL A 25 1.95 16.13 11.74
N THR A 26 2.93 16.42 10.90
CA THR A 26 2.75 16.28 9.45
C THR A 26 2.94 14.78 9.22
N GLU A 27 1.85 14.09 8.92
CA GLU A 27 1.80 12.63 8.73
C GLU A 27 2.91 12.16 7.78
N ARG A 28 4.06 11.76 8.33
CA ARG A 28 5.11 11.14 7.52
C ARG A 28 4.61 9.76 7.15
N ASN A 29 4.24 9.59 5.89
CA ASN A 29 3.85 8.31 5.32
C ASN A 29 4.90 7.23 5.67
N VAL A 30 4.53 6.34 6.59
CA VAL A 30 5.42 5.33 7.17
C VAL A 30 5.92 4.32 6.14
N TRP A 31 5.15 4.14 5.07
CA TRP A 31 5.47 3.22 3.98
C TRP A 31 6.63 3.70 3.10
N LEU A 32 7.11 4.94 3.26
CA LEU A 32 8.33 5.39 2.59
C LEU A 32 9.61 4.85 3.24
N ASN A 33 9.50 4.17 4.39
CA ASN A 33 10.63 3.60 5.10
C ASN A 33 10.72 2.08 4.88
N HIS A 34 11.74 1.63 4.15
CA HIS A 34 11.97 0.20 3.90
C HIS A 34 12.15 -0.62 5.19
N LYS A 35 12.67 -0.02 6.28
CA LYS A 35 12.80 -0.72 7.58
C LYS A 35 11.45 -1.12 8.15
N ILE A 36 10.44 -0.25 8.01
CA ILE A 36 9.07 -0.53 8.47
C ILE A 36 8.47 -1.67 7.65
N MET A 37 8.66 -1.66 6.33
CA MET A 37 8.22 -2.75 5.45
C MET A 37 8.85 -4.10 5.85
N TYR A 38 10.15 -4.15 6.11
CA TYR A 38 10.80 -5.37 6.62
C TYR A 38 10.32 -5.80 8.00
N GLN A 39 10.05 -4.85 8.90
CA GLN A 39 9.50 -5.14 10.22
C GLN A 39 8.12 -5.81 10.10
N ILE A 40 7.22 -5.26 9.26
CA ILE A 40 5.89 -5.83 9.03
C ILE A 40 6.01 -7.26 8.46
N MET A 41 6.90 -7.49 7.49
CA MET A 41 7.16 -8.84 6.97
C MET A 41 7.74 -9.78 8.04
N GLY A 42 8.62 -9.28 8.91
CA GLY A 42 9.16 -10.01 10.06
C GLY A 42 8.06 -10.45 11.03
N ASP A 43 7.14 -9.54 11.35
CA ASP A 43 6.03 -9.79 12.28
C ASP A 43 5.06 -10.85 11.72
N ILE A 44 4.76 -10.79 10.42
CA ILE A 44 3.87 -11.74 9.73
C ILE A 44 4.52 -13.11 9.58
N SER A 45 5.80 -13.13 9.22
CA SER A 45 6.55 -14.37 9.06
C SER A 45 6.85 -15.06 10.39
N LYS A 46 6.84 -14.31 11.50
CA LYS A 46 7.33 -14.76 12.81
C LYS A 46 8.74 -15.36 12.71
N GLY A 47 9.57 -14.76 11.85
CA GLY A 47 10.94 -15.22 11.56
C GLY A 47 11.05 -16.41 10.61
N ARG A 48 9.95 -16.93 10.05
CA ARG A 48 9.95 -18.09 9.14
C ARG A 48 9.94 -17.66 7.67
N TRP A 49 11.08 -17.16 7.22
CA TRP A 49 11.28 -16.63 5.86
C TRP A 49 11.40 -17.71 4.78
N ASP A 50 11.64 -18.96 5.19
CA ASP A 50 11.69 -20.14 4.34
C ASP A 50 10.31 -20.56 3.82
N LYS A 51 9.23 -20.04 4.41
CA LYS A 51 7.86 -20.40 4.06
C LYS A 51 7.33 -19.55 2.92
N TYR A 52 6.48 -20.16 2.10
CA TYR A 52 5.67 -19.45 1.12
C TYR A 52 4.71 -18.49 1.82
N MET A 53 4.85 -17.18 1.57
CA MET A 53 4.08 -16.12 2.20
C MET A 53 3.65 -15.07 1.16
N PRO A 54 2.58 -15.30 0.40
CA PRO A 54 2.20 -14.41 -0.69
C PRO A 54 1.81 -13.00 -0.25
N ALA A 55 1.45 -12.81 1.03
CA ALA A 55 1.17 -11.50 1.62
C ALA A 55 2.40 -10.57 1.62
N THR A 56 3.64 -11.10 1.61
CA THR A 56 4.83 -10.23 1.52
C THR A 56 4.92 -9.49 0.19
N ASN A 57 4.39 -10.07 -0.89
CA ASN A 57 4.32 -9.40 -2.18
C ASN A 57 3.37 -8.18 -2.13
N ILE A 58 2.27 -8.28 -1.37
CA ILE A 58 1.35 -7.16 -1.15
C ILE A 58 2.04 -6.02 -0.40
N ILE A 59 2.82 -6.34 0.63
CA ILE A 59 3.57 -5.35 1.41
C ILE A 59 4.62 -4.64 0.53
N TRP A 60 5.33 -5.39 -0.31
CA TRP A 60 6.26 -4.82 -1.30
C TRP A 60 5.55 -3.89 -2.29
N LEU A 61 4.39 -4.30 -2.81
CA LEU A 61 3.63 -3.48 -3.74
C LEU A 61 3.12 -2.19 -3.06
N LYS A 62 2.65 -2.26 -1.81
CA LYS A 62 2.31 -1.06 -1.02
C LYS A 62 3.50 -0.12 -0.91
N TYR A 63 4.66 -0.64 -0.50
CA TYR A 63 5.88 0.16 -0.41
C TYR A 63 6.25 0.81 -1.76
N MET A 64 6.18 0.07 -2.87
CA MET A 64 6.51 0.60 -4.20
C MET A 64 5.52 1.66 -4.66
N ASN A 65 4.21 1.45 -4.49
CA ASN A 65 3.18 2.41 -4.88
C ASN A 65 3.36 3.74 -4.14
N GLU A 66 3.64 3.69 -2.84
CA GLU A 66 3.90 4.89 -2.03
C GLU A 66 5.15 5.65 -2.49
N ASN A 67 6.21 4.93 -2.89
CA ASN A 67 7.41 5.53 -3.46
C ASN A 67 7.15 6.18 -4.82
N ILE A 68 6.38 5.53 -5.70
CA ILE A 68 5.98 6.07 -7.00
C ILE A 68 5.12 7.33 -6.80
N LEU A 69 4.11 7.28 -5.94
CA LEU A 69 3.24 8.42 -5.63
C LEU A 69 4.03 9.61 -5.08
N ASN A 70 4.94 9.36 -4.14
CA ASN A 70 5.83 10.38 -3.58
C ASN A 70 6.80 10.95 -4.64
N TYR A 71 7.32 10.11 -5.54
CA TYR A 71 8.15 10.57 -6.65
C TYR A 71 7.36 11.46 -7.61
N LEU A 72 6.15 11.04 -8.01
CA LEU A 72 5.29 11.81 -8.91
C LEU A 72 4.89 13.15 -8.30
N GLN A 73 4.54 13.19 -7.01
CA GLN A 73 4.20 14.43 -6.29
C GLN A 73 5.37 15.41 -6.22
N LYS A 74 6.58 14.93 -5.98
CA LYS A 74 7.79 15.78 -5.90
C LYS A 74 8.23 16.33 -7.25
N ASN A 75 8.07 15.54 -8.32
CA ASN A 75 8.56 15.92 -9.65
C ASN A 75 7.50 16.65 -10.50
N ASN A 76 6.22 16.54 -10.16
CA ASN A 76 5.13 17.24 -10.85
C ASN A 76 4.27 18.08 -9.87
N PRO A 77 4.86 19.04 -9.15
CA PRO A 77 4.10 19.80 -8.14
C PRO A 77 3.10 20.80 -8.75
N HIS A 78 3.25 21.18 -10.03
CA HIS A 78 2.51 22.29 -10.66
C HIS A 78 2.06 22.01 -12.10
N SER A 79 2.29 20.82 -12.64
CA SER A 79 1.89 20.50 -14.02
C SER A 79 0.38 20.24 -14.05
N PRO A 80 -0.41 20.96 -14.87
CA PRO A 80 -1.77 20.55 -15.15
C PRO A 80 -1.65 19.18 -15.85
N PRO A 81 -2.05 18.07 -15.20
CA PRO A 81 -1.78 16.77 -15.79
C PRO A 81 -2.72 16.65 -16.98
N GLU A 82 -2.22 16.16 -18.11
CA GLU A 82 -3.10 15.65 -19.17
C GLU A 82 -4.18 14.76 -18.51
N GLU A 83 -5.42 14.83 -18.98
CA GLU A 83 -6.57 14.17 -18.34
C GLU A 83 -6.31 12.67 -18.05
N ASN A 84 -5.55 12.01 -18.93
CA ASN A 84 -5.10 10.62 -18.77
C ASN A 84 -4.07 10.42 -17.65
N GLN A 85 -3.16 11.37 -17.43
CA GLN A 85 -2.22 11.34 -16.30
C GLN A 85 -2.94 11.54 -14.97
N MET A 86 -3.97 12.41 -14.93
CA MET A 86 -4.85 12.51 -13.76
C MET A 86 -5.58 11.21 -13.48
N LYS A 87 -6.08 10.54 -14.53
CA LYS A 87 -6.75 9.25 -14.40
C LYS A 87 -5.80 8.19 -13.85
N ALA A 88 -4.64 7.98 -14.46
CA ALA A 88 -3.66 6.98 -14.00
C ALA A 88 -3.19 7.23 -12.56
N LEU A 89 -2.93 8.50 -12.19
CA LEU A 89 -2.54 8.86 -10.83
C LEU A 89 -3.66 8.59 -9.82
N ARG A 90 -4.91 8.92 -10.17
CA ARG A 90 -6.08 8.65 -9.32
C ARG A 90 -6.26 7.16 -9.11
N LEU A 91 -6.18 6.36 -10.18
CA LEU A 91 -6.26 4.90 -10.13
C LEU A 91 -5.17 4.30 -9.22
N LEU A 92 -3.94 4.78 -9.35
CA LEU A 92 -2.84 4.32 -8.50
C LEU A 92 -3.08 4.65 -7.02
N LYS A 93 -3.65 5.81 -6.70
CA LYS A 93 -4.03 6.17 -5.33
C LYS A 93 -5.12 5.25 -4.78
N GLU A 94 -6.20 5.07 -5.54
CA GLU A 94 -7.31 4.19 -5.16
C GLU A 94 -6.83 2.75 -4.89
N TRP A 95 -5.97 2.21 -5.77
CA TRP A 95 -5.38 0.88 -5.56
C TRP A 95 -4.45 0.84 -4.36
N ASN A 96 -3.63 1.87 -4.18
CA ASN A 96 -2.74 1.97 -3.04
C ASN A 96 -3.49 1.99 -1.71
N ASP A 97 -4.70 2.53 -1.67
CA ASP A 97 -5.53 2.59 -0.46
C ASP A 97 -6.16 1.23 -0.12
N CYS A 98 -6.50 0.40 -1.11
CA CYS A 98 -7.09 -0.92 -0.89
C CYS A 98 -6.09 -2.09 -0.92
N ILE A 99 -4.84 -1.88 -1.36
CA ILE A 99 -3.90 -2.97 -1.66
C ILE A 99 -3.65 -3.94 -0.49
N LEU A 100 -3.69 -3.42 0.75
CA LEU A 100 -3.48 -4.23 1.97
C LEU A 100 -4.67 -5.16 2.29
N GLY A 101 -5.82 -5.00 1.62
CA GLY A 101 -6.96 -5.91 1.71
C GLY A 101 -6.75 -7.24 0.98
N HIS A 102 -5.75 -7.34 0.10
CA HIS A 102 -5.50 -8.53 -0.70
C HIS A 102 -4.57 -9.52 -0.01
N LYS A 103 -4.77 -10.81 -0.32
CA LYS A 103 -4.00 -11.92 0.28
C LYS A 103 -2.72 -12.25 -0.48
N SER A 104 -2.67 -11.90 -1.76
CA SER A 104 -1.56 -12.18 -2.67
C SER A 104 -1.58 -11.21 -3.84
N ALA A 105 -0.45 -11.09 -4.56
CA ALA A 105 -0.40 -10.33 -5.81
C ALA A 105 -1.33 -10.92 -6.89
N GLU A 106 -1.60 -12.23 -6.86
CA GLU A 106 -2.57 -12.89 -7.73
C GLU A 106 -4.01 -12.46 -7.39
N ASP A 107 -4.36 -12.39 -6.10
CA ASP A 107 -5.66 -11.91 -5.62
C ASP A 107 -5.89 -10.45 -6.01
N LEU A 108 -4.87 -9.60 -5.85
CA LEU A 108 -4.89 -8.23 -6.35
C LEU A 108 -5.08 -8.18 -7.87
N LEU A 109 -4.29 -8.95 -8.63
CA LEU A 109 -4.37 -8.94 -10.09
C LEU A 109 -5.75 -9.36 -10.57
N ASN A 110 -6.33 -10.40 -9.97
CA ASN A 110 -7.67 -10.88 -10.30
C ASN A 110 -8.74 -9.83 -10.01
N ASP A 111 -8.66 -9.12 -8.89
CA ASP A 111 -9.56 -8.01 -8.58
C ASP A 111 -9.41 -6.87 -9.59
N VAL A 112 -8.16 -6.48 -9.88
CA VAL A 112 -7.80 -5.45 -10.87
C VAL A 112 -8.37 -5.76 -12.25
N ILE A 113 -8.18 -6.96 -12.77
CA ILE A 113 -8.61 -7.31 -14.14
C ILE A 113 -10.07 -7.79 -14.22
N SER A 114 -10.74 -7.95 -13.08
CA SER A 114 -12.13 -8.42 -13.07
C SER A 114 -13.04 -7.39 -13.74
N LYS A 115 -14.00 -7.87 -14.54
CA LYS A 115 -15.04 -7.02 -15.17
C LYS A 115 -15.95 -6.32 -14.14
N ASN A 116 -15.90 -6.74 -12.88
CA ASN A 116 -16.65 -6.16 -11.77
C ASN A 116 -15.82 -5.17 -10.95
N ASN A 117 -14.59 -4.86 -11.37
CA ASN A 117 -13.80 -3.87 -10.67
C ASN A 117 -14.49 -2.51 -10.80
N PRO A 118 -14.98 -1.90 -9.70
CA PRO A 118 -15.71 -0.62 -9.76
C PRO A 118 -14.89 0.50 -10.43
N ILE A 119 -13.56 0.34 -10.42
CA ILE A 119 -12.61 1.27 -11.00
C ILE A 119 -12.54 1.13 -12.55
N ILE A 120 -12.76 -0.08 -13.08
CA ILE A 120 -12.83 -0.36 -14.52
C ILE A 120 -14.27 -0.26 -15.03
N SER A 121 -15.27 -0.71 -14.26
CA SER A 121 -16.67 -0.72 -14.68
C SER A 121 -17.33 0.67 -14.63
N ALA A 122 -16.75 1.65 -13.92
CA ALA A 122 -17.14 3.06 -14.07
C ALA A 122 -16.65 3.69 -15.40
N GLN A 123 -16.08 2.88 -16.30
CA GLN A 123 -15.55 3.29 -17.61
C GLN A 123 -16.33 2.71 -18.80
N GLU A 124 -17.37 1.90 -18.57
CA GLU A 124 -18.38 1.49 -19.58
C GLU A 124 -19.65 2.34 -19.43
#